data_AF-A0A927BUK5-F1
#
_entry.id   AF-A0A927BUK5-F1
#
_cell.length_a   1.000
_cell.length_b   1.000
_cell.length_c   1.000
_cell.angle_alpha   90.00
_cell.angle_beta   90.00
_cell.angle_gamma   90.00
#
_symmetry.space_group_name_H-M   'P 1'
#
loop_
_entity.id
_entity.type
_entity.pdbx_description
1 polymer ?
#
loop_
_entity_poly.entity_id
_entity_poly.type
_entity_poly.pdbx_seq_one_letter_code
_entity_poly.pdbx_strand_id
1 'polypeptide(L)'
;MRRARPRRIRTIVLITLAVALVLATTAALVLYWQLRSADLDEIRQRQLLAEQTDAAADDGAIPPLLEEAVEQAGTLTDEPIGWRDALDVAAILMQSELTMGEMRQLMGQSTETLTTAEKQAIRELLLAKLSDEELETLRAITSRYGKYLVIADPDYPIEAVGVMDEAERARIVAAHRDEAQSGAPDGDDPDAAGTGAAPDADRPSTSSGAADGRSGSGQMASETASSSEAADAAAQPEREATAAPGGGADAAPGDSGATGGGQSSEGGRDEQDEQRRKLAATYENKLQQLKSSCTQQSQTLIAEAASELENAAEGQSIEAIGGGLLDKVSEAEGECDTKFNALLSEARQAFEAQQLSFEKGESWKREYAAAKAEIRSAAIAKLQGLL
;
A
#
# COMPACT_ATOMS: atom_id res chain seq x y z
N MET A 1 -43.66 -38.79 -33.55
CA MET A 1 -43.31 -37.67 -32.65
C MET A 1 -41.82 -37.73 -32.31
N ARG A 2 -40.97 -37.00 -33.03
CA ARG A 2 -39.51 -36.96 -32.78
C ARG A 2 -39.18 -35.79 -31.85
N ARG A 3 -38.92 -36.05 -30.57
CA ARG A 3 -38.32 -35.09 -29.63
C ARG A 3 -36.82 -35.00 -29.90
N ALA A 4 -36.43 -34.21 -30.90
CA ALA A 4 -35.03 -34.04 -31.29
C ALA A 4 -34.63 -32.56 -31.24
N ARG A 5 -34.50 -31.98 -30.04
CA ARG A 5 -33.91 -30.63 -29.85
C ARG A 5 -33.06 -30.36 -28.57
N PRO A 6 -32.62 -31.33 -27.73
CA PRO A 6 -31.85 -30.97 -26.53
C PRO A 6 -30.40 -30.53 -26.79
N ARG A 7 -29.79 -30.89 -27.94
CA ARG A 7 -28.39 -30.57 -28.21
C ARG A 7 -28.14 -29.09 -28.53
N ARG A 8 -29.02 -28.45 -29.30
CA ARG A 8 -28.85 -27.03 -29.68
C ARG A 8 -29.02 -26.08 -28.49
N ILE A 9 -29.91 -26.40 -27.56
CA ILE A 9 -30.13 -25.58 -26.35
C ILE A 9 -28.90 -25.64 -25.44
N ARG A 10 -28.30 -26.82 -25.24
CA ARG A 10 -27.06 -26.95 -24.44
C ARG A 10 -25.90 -26.15 -25.03
N THR A 11 -25.74 -26.16 -26.36
CA THR A 11 -24.68 -25.37 -27.01
C THR A 11 -24.88 -23.88 -26.83
N ILE A 12 -26.12 -23.38 -26.94
CA ILE A 12 -26.41 -21.96 -26.72
C ILE A 12 -26.11 -21.57 -25.27
N VAL A 13 -26.57 -22.36 -24.28
CA VAL A 13 -26.31 -22.10 -22.86
C VAL A 13 -24.81 -22.06 -22.54
N LEU A 14 -24.03 -23.01 -23.07
CA LEU A 14 -22.57 -23.04 -22.87
C LEU A 14 -21.88 -21.83 -23.50
N ILE A 15 -22.30 -21.39 -24.69
CA ILE A 15 -21.73 -20.19 -25.34
C ILE A 15 -22.07 -18.94 -24.53
N THR A 16 -23.31 -18.77 -24.08
CA THR A 16 -23.68 -17.61 -23.25
C THR A 16 -22.91 -17.58 -21.93
N LEU A 17 -22.70 -18.74 -21.30
CA LEU A 17 -21.96 -18.82 -20.04
C LEU A 17 -20.47 -18.52 -20.26
N ALA A 18 -19.88 -19.00 -21.36
CA ALA A 18 -18.50 -18.68 -21.72
C ALA A 18 -18.32 -17.18 -22.01
N VAL A 19 -19.25 -16.55 -22.72
CA VAL A 19 -19.21 -15.09 -22.99
C VAL A 19 -19.37 -14.29 -21.71
N ALA A 20 -20.30 -14.66 -20.83
CA ALA A 20 -20.48 -13.99 -19.54
C ALA A 20 -19.21 -14.10 -18.67
N LEU A 21 -18.56 -15.27 -18.66
CA LEU A 21 -17.32 -15.48 -17.90
C LEU A 21 -16.17 -14.65 -18.46
N VAL A 22 -16.04 -14.54 -19.79
CA VAL A 22 -15.04 -13.66 -20.42
C VAL A 22 -15.33 -12.19 -20.08
N LEU A 23 -16.58 -11.74 -20.17
CA LEU A 23 -16.92 -10.35 -19.83
C LEU A 23 -16.63 -10.04 -18.35
N ALA A 24 -16.97 -10.94 -17.44
CA ALA A 24 -16.70 -10.79 -16.02
C ALA A 24 -15.19 -10.74 -15.71
N THR A 25 -14.38 -11.63 -16.32
CA THR A 25 -12.92 -11.60 -16.12
C THR A 25 -12.28 -10.37 -16.73
N THR A 26 -12.77 -9.90 -17.89
CA THR A 26 -12.27 -8.66 -18.51
C THR A 26 -12.61 -7.44 -17.65
N ALA A 27 -13.83 -7.37 -17.12
CA ALA A 27 -14.23 -6.30 -16.19
C ALA A 27 -13.38 -6.32 -14.91
N ALA A 28 -13.14 -7.50 -14.32
CA ALA A 28 -12.27 -7.65 -13.15
C ALA A 28 -10.82 -7.23 -13.44
N LEU A 29 -10.28 -7.57 -14.61
CA LEU A 29 -8.94 -7.15 -15.04
C LEU A 29 -8.86 -5.64 -15.27
N VAL A 30 -9.87 -5.01 -15.86
CA VAL A 30 -9.92 -3.55 -16.03
C VAL A 30 -10.05 -2.85 -14.69
N LEU A 31 -10.88 -3.35 -13.78
CA LEU A 31 -11.04 -2.80 -12.44
C LEU A 31 -9.75 -2.95 -11.63
N TYR A 32 -9.11 -4.11 -11.70
CA TYR A 32 -7.80 -4.36 -11.09
C TYR A 32 -6.73 -3.43 -11.68
N TRP A 33 -6.73 -3.25 -13.00
CA TRP A 33 -5.80 -2.34 -13.65
C TRP A 33 -6.04 -0.89 -13.23
N GLN A 34 -7.29 -0.43 -13.17
CA GLN A 34 -7.62 0.91 -12.68
C GLN A 34 -7.25 1.11 -11.21
N LEU A 35 -7.51 0.13 -10.34
CA LEU A 35 -7.10 0.20 -8.94
C LEU A 35 -5.58 0.25 -8.79
N ARG A 36 -4.83 -0.37 -9.70
CA ARG A 36 -3.37 -0.37 -9.69
C ARG A 36 -2.75 0.84 -10.39
N SER A 37 -3.44 1.41 -11.37
CA SER A 37 -2.98 2.56 -12.15
C SER A 37 -3.49 3.89 -11.60
N ALA A 38 -4.33 3.89 -10.57
CA ALA A 38 -4.66 5.09 -9.82
C ALA A 38 -3.41 5.54 -9.07
N ASP A 39 -2.55 6.28 -9.78
CA ASP A 39 -1.36 6.89 -9.20
C ASP A 39 -1.79 7.91 -8.13
N LEU A 40 -1.03 7.99 -7.04
CA LEU A 40 -1.21 8.98 -5.98
C LEU A 40 -1.29 10.42 -6.54
N ASP A 41 -0.59 10.66 -7.65
CA ASP A 41 -0.63 11.92 -8.39
C ASP A 41 -2.04 12.27 -8.91
N GLU A 42 -2.80 11.28 -9.40
CA GLU A 42 -4.17 11.52 -9.86
C GLU A 42 -5.09 11.86 -8.69
N ILE A 43 -4.97 11.13 -7.57
CA ILE A 43 -5.71 11.41 -6.33
C ILE A 43 -5.40 12.84 -5.86
N ARG A 44 -4.12 13.21 -5.83
CA ARG A 44 -3.69 14.56 -5.43
C ARG A 44 -4.21 15.62 -6.38
N GLN A 45 -4.15 15.38 -7.69
CA GLN A 45 -4.64 16.32 -8.69
C GLN A 45 -6.15 16.52 -8.57
N ARG A 46 -6.91 15.45 -8.30
CA ARG A 46 -8.36 15.54 -8.03
C ARG A 46 -8.65 16.32 -6.77
N GLN A 47 -7.87 16.12 -5.70
CA GLN A 47 -8.02 16.89 -4.46
C GLN A 47 -7.71 18.37 -4.65
N LEU A 48 -6.62 18.70 -5.36
CA LEU A 48 -6.28 20.09 -5.69
C LEU A 48 -7.38 20.76 -6.55
N LEU A 49 -8.00 20.03 -7.47
CA LEU A 49 -9.12 20.52 -8.26
C LEU A 49 -10.39 20.70 -7.42
N ALA A 50 -10.67 19.77 -6.49
CA ALA A 50 -11.80 19.88 -5.57
C ALA A 50 -11.65 21.10 -4.63
N GLU A 51 -10.44 21.32 -4.11
CA GLU A 51 -10.13 22.47 -3.25
C GLU A 51 -10.24 23.81 -4.01
N GLN A 52 -9.88 23.84 -5.30
CA GLN A 52 -10.03 25.05 -6.12
C GLN A 52 -11.47 25.36 -6.52
N THR A 53 -12.33 24.34 -6.59
CA THR A 53 -13.68 24.53 -7.11
C THR A 53 -14.70 24.88 -6.03
N ASP A 54 -14.37 24.79 -4.73
CA ASP A 54 -15.31 24.88 -3.59
C ASP A 54 -16.58 24.02 -3.79
N ALA A 55 -16.55 23.15 -4.80
CA ALA A 55 -17.62 22.26 -5.15
C ALA A 55 -17.41 21.09 -4.24
N ALA A 56 -18.15 21.09 -3.12
CA ALA A 56 -18.40 19.89 -2.35
C ALA A 56 -18.56 18.75 -3.35
N ALA A 57 -17.65 17.77 -3.26
CA ALA A 57 -17.46 16.75 -4.28
C ALA A 57 -18.84 16.30 -4.75
N ASP A 58 -19.15 16.49 -6.04
CA ASP A 58 -20.43 16.07 -6.60
C ASP A 58 -20.50 14.55 -6.42
N ASP A 59 -21.16 14.15 -5.33
CA ASP A 59 -21.38 12.81 -4.84
C ASP A 59 -22.38 12.15 -5.78
N GLY A 60 -21.90 11.91 -7.01
CA GLY A 60 -22.62 11.11 -7.98
C GLY A 60 -23.08 9.82 -7.32
N ALA A 61 -24.26 9.33 -7.74
CA ALA A 61 -24.92 8.19 -7.12
C ALA A 61 -23.92 7.05 -6.81
N ILE A 62 -23.81 6.72 -5.53
CA ILE A 62 -22.96 5.64 -5.04
C ILE A 62 -23.42 4.36 -5.75
N PRO A 63 -22.53 3.60 -6.39
CA PRO A 63 -22.90 2.29 -6.92
C PRO A 63 -23.53 1.46 -5.78
N PRO A 64 -24.69 0.80 -5.98
CA PRO A 64 -25.38 0.08 -4.89
C PRO A 64 -24.50 -0.96 -4.18
N LEU A 65 -23.46 -1.45 -4.86
CA LEU A 65 -22.49 -2.39 -4.32
C LEU A 65 -21.57 -1.78 -3.24
N LEU A 66 -21.39 -0.45 -3.24
CA LEU A 66 -20.49 0.27 -2.33
C LEU A 66 -21.26 1.05 -1.25
N GLU A 67 -22.58 1.15 -1.35
CA GLU A 67 -23.42 1.95 -0.45
C GLU A 67 -23.20 1.53 1.02
N GLU A 68 -23.21 0.22 1.29
CA GLU A 68 -22.98 -0.33 2.64
C GLU A 68 -21.55 -0.09 3.14
N ALA A 69 -20.54 -0.25 2.27
CA ALA A 69 -19.14 0.00 2.65
C ALA A 69 -18.87 1.48 2.93
N VAL A 70 -19.49 2.38 2.16
CA VAL A 70 -19.42 3.83 2.36
C VAL A 70 -20.19 4.24 3.61
N GLU A 71 -21.36 3.64 3.88
CA GLU A 71 -22.12 3.87 5.11
C GLU A 71 -21.33 3.42 6.35
N GLN A 72 -20.69 2.24 6.28
CA GLN A 72 -19.84 1.73 7.35
C GLN A 72 -18.58 2.60 7.55
N ALA A 73 -17.95 3.06 6.47
CA ALA A 73 -16.85 4.03 6.55
C ALA A 73 -17.32 5.37 7.16
N GLY A 74 -18.55 5.78 6.86
CA GLY A 74 -19.20 6.96 7.44
C GLY A 74 -19.38 6.87 8.95
N THR A 75 -19.43 5.68 9.56
CA THR A 75 -19.44 5.54 11.02
C THR A 75 -18.12 5.92 11.68
N LEU A 76 -17.04 5.98 10.90
CA LEU A 76 -15.71 6.35 11.38
C LEU A 76 -15.51 7.85 11.42
N THR A 77 -16.35 8.62 10.73
CA THR A 77 -16.27 10.08 10.61
C THR A 77 -17.50 10.73 11.22
N ASP A 78 -17.41 12.03 11.51
CA ASP A 78 -18.57 12.77 12.05
C ASP A 78 -19.52 13.20 10.92
N GLU A 79 -19.03 13.17 9.68
CA GLU A 79 -19.74 13.51 8.45
C GLU A 79 -19.71 12.33 7.45
N PRO A 80 -20.72 12.17 6.58
CA PRO A 80 -20.74 11.11 5.57
C PRO A 80 -19.55 11.27 4.61
N ILE A 81 -18.76 10.21 4.45
CA ILE A 81 -17.63 10.21 3.51
C ILE A 81 -18.15 10.10 2.08
N GLY A 82 -17.72 11.00 1.19
CA GLY A 82 -17.99 10.87 -0.23
C GLY A 82 -17.38 9.57 -0.77
N TRP A 83 -18.12 8.81 -1.58
CA TRP A 83 -17.67 7.47 -2.00
C TRP A 83 -16.34 7.48 -2.76
N ARG A 84 -16.03 8.58 -3.47
CA ARG A 84 -14.73 8.75 -4.14
C ARG A 84 -13.59 8.85 -3.15
N ASP A 85 -13.76 9.66 -2.11
CA ASP A 85 -12.76 9.80 -1.05
C ASP A 85 -12.62 8.48 -0.28
N ALA A 86 -13.71 7.74 -0.06
CA ALA A 86 -13.65 6.41 0.54
C ALA A 86 -12.85 5.42 -0.32
N LEU A 87 -13.00 5.46 -1.65
CA LEU A 87 -12.20 4.65 -2.57
C LEU A 87 -10.73 5.09 -2.59
N ASP A 88 -10.46 6.40 -2.57
CA ASP A 88 -9.08 6.91 -2.54
C ASP A 88 -8.37 6.48 -1.25
N VAL A 89 -9.06 6.55 -0.10
CA VAL A 89 -8.55 6.02 1.18
C VAL A 89 -8.31 4.52 1.09
N ALA A 90 -9.26 3.75 0.55
CA ALA A 90 -9.10 2.31 0.39
C ALA A 90 -7.93 1.96 -0.53
N ALA A 91 -7.76 2.70 -1.63
CA ALA A 91 -6.66 2.52 -2.57
C ALA A 91 -5.31 2.75 -1.89
N ILE A 92 -5.16 3.86 -1.16
CA ILE A 92 -3.96 4.15 -0.37
C ILE A 92 -3.70 3.03 0.62
N LEU A 93 -4.68 2.67 1.46
CA LEU A 93 -4.51 1.62 2.47
C LEU A 93 -4.15 0.25 1.88
N MET A 94 -4.71 -0.11 0.72
CA MET A 94 -4.36 -1.34 0.01
C MET A 94 -2.95 -1.29 -0.58
N GLN A 95 -2.51 -0.13 -1.06
CA GLN A 95 -1.19 0.06 -1.66
C GLN A 95 -0.08 0.06 -0.61
N SER A 96 -0.36 0.58 0.59
CA SER A 96 0.58 0.61 1.72
C SER A 96 0.82 -0.76 2.38
N GLU A 97 0.34 -1.85 1.76
CA GLU A 97 0.48 -3.23 2.23
C GLU A 97 0.02 -3.45 3.69
N LEU A 98 -0.95 -2.66 4.15
CA LEU A 98 -1.59 -2.88 5.44
C LEU A 98 -2.42 -4.17 5.36
N THR A 99 -2.18 -5.07 6.31
CA THR A 99 -3.02 -6.26 6.48
C THR A 99 -4.42 -5.84 6.95
N MET A 100 -5.44 -6.65 6.67
CA MET A 100 -6.80 -6.35 7.15
C MET A 100 -6.89 -6.31 8.68
N GLY A 101 -6.02 -7.03 9.39
CA GLY A 101 -5.89 -6.95 10.84
C GLY A 101 -5.39 -5.58 11.28
N GLU A 102 -4.32 -5.08 10.66
CA GLU A 102 -3.78 -3.74 10.92
C GLU A 102 -4.77 -2.64 10.53
N MET A 103 -5.47 -2.80 9.41
CA MET A 103 -6.53 -1.88 8.98
C MET A 103 -7.68 -1.87 9.98
N ARG A 104 -8.10 -3.03 10.52
CA ARG A 104 -9.09 -3.08 11.61
C ARG A 104 -8.60 -2.41 12.90
N GLN A 105 -7.33 -2.56 13.21
CA GLN A 105 -6.69 -1.89 14.35
C GLN A 105 -6.67 -0.36 14.17
N LEU A 106 -6.49 0.12 12.93
CA LEU A 106 -6.56 1.53 12.55
C LEU A 106 -7.99 2.10 12.54
N MET A 107 -8.95 1.34 12.01
CA MET A 107 -10.35 1.75 11.86
C MET A 107 -11.14 1.76 13.17
N GLY A 108 -10.53 1.44 14.31
CA GLY A 108 -11.14 1.83 15.56
C GLY A 108 -12.31 0.97 16.04
N GLN A 109 -12.07 -0.34 16.18
CA GLN A 109 -12.56 -1.01 17.41
C GLN A 109 -11.92 -0.38 18.69
N SER A 110 -11.08 0.65 18.55
CA SER A 110 -10.51 1.55 19.57
C SER A 110 -11.50 2.55 20.17
N THR A 111 -12.81 2.30 20.15
CA THR A 111 -13.69 2.93 21.16
C THR A 111 -13.32 2.43 22.57
N GLU A 112 -12.60 1.29 22.66
CA GLU A 112 -11.84 0.91 23.83
C GLU A 112 -10.56 1.76 23.97
N THR A 113 -10.28 2.17 25.20
CA THR A 113 -9.14 3.03 25.58
C THR A 113 -7.81 2.36 25.26
N LEU A 114 -7.30 2.53 24.03
CA LEU A 114 -5.95 2.09 23.67
C LEU A 114 -4.94 2.69 24.64
N THR A 115 -4.01 1.85 25.10
CA THR A 115 -2.88 2.29 25.90
C THR A 115 -1.94 3.17 25.06
N THR A 116 -1.15 4.03 25.70
CA THR A 116 -0.14 4.85 25.01
C THR A 116 0.83 4.00 24.19
N ALA A 117 1.18 2.80 24.68
CA ALA A 117 2.06 1.87 23.99
C ALA A 117 1.42 1.33 22.68
N GLU A 118 0.13 0.99 22.70
CA GLU A 118 -0.57 0.52 21.50
C GLU A 118 -0.73 1.63 20.46
N LYS A 119 -1.05 2.85 20.90
CA LYS A 119 -1.11 4.01 20.01
C LYS A 119 0.25 4.27 19.35
N GLN A 120 1.33 4.18 20.12
CA GLN A 120 2.69 4.33 19.59
C GLN A 120 3.04 3.24 18.57
N ALA A 121 2.69 1.98 18.84
CA ALA A 121 2.90 0.88 17.89
C ALA A 121 2.11 1.09 16.59
N ILE A 122 0.88 1.60 16.66
CA ILE A 122 0.07 1.94 15.48
C ILE A 122 0.72 3.09 14.70
N ARG A 123 1.20 4.14 15.38
CA ARG A 123 1.93 5.24 14.74
C ARG A 123 3.16 4.72 14.00
N GLU A 124 3.98 3.90 14.65
CA GLU A 124 5.19 3.34 14.05
C GLU A 124 4.86 2.45 12.86
N LEU A 125 3.80 1.64 12.95
CA LEU A 125 3.33 0.83 11.84
C LEU A 125 2.90 1.69 10.65
N LEU A 126 2.12 2.74 10.88
CA LEU A 126 1.70 3.67 9.83
C LEU A 126 2.90 4.36 9.18
N LEU A 127 3.81 4.92 9.97
CA LEU A 127 5.00 5.60 9.47
C LEU A 127 5.97 4.65 8.74
N ALA A 128 5.96 3.36 9.08
CA ALA A 128 6.78 2.36 8.41
C ALA A 128 6.17 1.85 7.09
N LYS A 129 4.85 1.92 6.95
CA LYS A 129 4.09 1.32 5.84
C LYS A 129 3.62 2.34 4.81
N LEU A 130 3.32 3.55 5.25
CA LEU A 130 2.90 4.64 4.40
C LEU A 130 4.06 5.58 4.16
N SER A 131 4.22 5.98 2.91
CA SER A 131 5.07 7.11 2.52
C SER A 131 4.51 8.43 3.08
N ASP A 132 5.38 9.43 3.19
CA ASP A 132 4.98 10.78 3.62
C ASP A 132 3.86 11.36 2.74
N GLU A 133 3.88 11.04 1.45
CA GLU A 133 2.90 11.47 0.45
C GLU A 133 1.53 10.81 0.65
N GLU A 134 1.50 9.50 0.92
CA GLU A 134 0.28 8.76 1.27
C GLU A 134 -0.32 9.28 2.58
N LEU A 135 0.53 9.57 3.57
CA LEU A 135 0.10 10.14 4.85
C LEU A 135 -0.47 11.55 4.71
N GLU A 136 0.18 12.42 3.92
CA GLU A 136 -0.33 13.75 3.62
C GLU A 136 -1.70 13.68 2.94
N THR A 137 -1.83 12.78 1.96
CA THR A 137 -3.09 12.56 1.23
C THR A 137 -4.18 12.03 2.15
N LEU A 138 -3.90 11.04 2.99
CA LEU A 138 -4.86 10.55 3.98
C LEU A 138 -5.26 11.62 4.99
N ARG A 139 -4.33 12.44 5.48
CA ARG A 139 -4.64 13.58 6.36
C ARG A 139 -5.54 14.59 5.66
N ALA A 140 -5.25 14.92 4.41
CA ALA A 140 -6.07 15.84 3.62
C ALA A 140 -7.50 15.31 3.44
N ILE A 141 -7.67 14.03 3.09
CA ILE A 141 -9.01 13.42 2.98
C ILE A 141 -9.72 13.43 4.33
N THR A 142 -9.09 12.88 5.36
CA THR A 142 -9.74 12.67 6.66
C THR A 142 -10.09 14.00 7.36
N SER A 143 -9.24 15.03 7.20
CA SER A 143 -9.49 16.37 7.76
C SER A 143 -10.79 17.01 7.29
N ARG A 144 -11.22 16.72 6.04
CA ARG A 144 -12.49 17.22 5.48
C ARG A 144 -13.71 16.66 6.22
N TYR A 145 -13.58 15.47 6.81
CA TYR A 145 -14.67 14.76 7.49
C TYR A 145 -14.60 14.89 9.02
N GLY A 146 -13.93 15.93 9.52
CA GLY A 146 -13.84 16.25 10.95
C GLY A 146 -12.87 15.38 11.75
N LYS A 147 -12.25 14.37 11.13
CA LYS A 147 -11.28 13.49 11.80
C LYS A 147 -9.91 13.66 11.21
N TYR A 148 -9.01 14.30 11.95
CA TYR A 148 -7.62 14.33 11.52
C TYR A 148 -6.95 12.99 11.85
N LEU A 149 -6.11 12.44 10.96
CA LEU A 149 -5.28 11.26 11.25
C LEU A 149 -4.11 11.63 12.19
N VAL A 150 -4.46 12.19 13.35
CA VAL A 150 -3.55 12.77 14.34
C VAL A 150 -2.52 11.75 14.84
N ILE A 151 -2.89 10.47 14.88
CA ILE A 151 -1.99 9.41 15.31
C ILE A 151 -0.76 9.29 14.43
N ALA A 152 -0.87 9.65 13.15
CA ALA A 152 0.24 9.60 12.21
C ALA A 152 1.13 10.86 12.27
N ASP A 153 0.74 11.91 12.98
CA ASP A 153 1.54 13.12 13.14
C ASP A 153 2.66 12.91 14.17
N PRO A 154 3.95 12.96 13.77
CA PRO A 154 5.07 12.76 14.70
C PRO A 154 5.17 13.87 15.76
N ASP A 155 4.69 15.08 15.45
CA ASP A 155 4.77 16.24 16.35
C ASP A 155 3.59 16.30 17.33
N TYR A 156 2.57 15.46 17.14
CA TYR A 156 1.41 15.42 18.03
C TYR A 156 1.64 14.46 19.20
N PRO A 157 1.38 14.86 20.46
CA PRO A 157 1.57 13.99 21.62
C PRO A 157 0.64 12.77 21.56
N ILE A 158 1.23 11.58 21.70
CA ILE A 158 0.50 10.31 21.53
C ILE A 158 -0.57 10.09 22.61
N GLU A 159 -0.38 10.69 23.79
CA GLU A 159 -1.31 10.66 24.92
C GLU A 159 -2.61 11.41 24.61
N ALA A 160 -2.54 12.46 23.79
CA ALA A 160 -3.68 13.26 23.39
C ALA A 160 -4.54 12.60 22.29
N VAL A 161 -4.02 11.56 21.62
CA VAL A 161 -4.75 10.82 20.60
C VAL A 161 -5.89 10.04 21.26
N GLY A 162 -7.13 10.21 20.78
CA GLY A 162 -8.31 9.54 21.33
C GLY A 162 -8.85 10.13 22.65
N VAL A 163 -8.32 11.27 23.12
CA VAL A 163 -8.90 12.00 24.26
C VAL A 163 -10.14 12.76 23.79
N MET A 164 -11.31 12.30 24.23
CA MET A 164 -12.61 12.86 23.84
C MET A 164 -12.87 14.24 24.45
N ASP A 165 -12.34 14.52 25.64
CA ASP A 165 -12.48 15.83 26.28
C ASP A 165 -11.53 16.85 25.65
N GLU A 166 -12.11 17.87 25.01
CA GLU A 166 -11.37 18.94 24.32
C GLU A 166 -10.39 19.66 25.26
N ALA A 167 -10.82 19.93 26.50
CA ALA A 167 -10.03 20.70 27.46
C ALA A 167 -8.80 19.90 27.92
N GLU A 168 -8.95 18.62 28.22
CA GLU A 168 -7.85 17.75 28.58
C GLU A 168 -6.90 17.52 27.39
N ARG A 169 -7.45 17.31 26.19
CA ARG A 169 -6.63 17.18 24.97
C ARG A 169 -5.79 18.43 24.73
N ALA A 170 -6.39 19.62 24.85
CA ALA A 170 -5.68 20.89 24.72
C ALA A 170 -4.60 21.08 25.80
N ARG A 171 -4.84 20.62 27.03
CA ARG A 171 -3.83 20.65 28.11
C ARG A 171 -2.62 19.79 27.79
N ILE A 172 -2.83 18.55 27.34
CA ILE A 172 -1.74 17.64 26.97
C ILE A 172 -0.93 18.24 25.82
N VAL A 173 -1.60 18.76 24.78
CA VAL A 173 -0.93 19.40 23.63
C VAL A 173 -0.14 20.64 24.05
N ALA A 174 -0.70 21.48 24.92
CA ALA A 174 0.00 22.67 25.43
C ALA A 174 1.23 22.29 26.27
N ALA A 175 1.10 21.32 27.18
CA ALA A 175 2.21 20.84 28.00
C ALA A 175 3.37 20.30 27.14
N HIS A 176 3.06 19.49 26.12
CA HIS A 176 4.08 18.96 25.22
C HIS A 176 4.76 20.05 24.38
N ARG A 177 4.03 21.11 23.99
CA ARG A 177 4.60 22.27 23.30
C ARG A 177 5.53 23.07 24.22
N ASP A 178 5.16 23.28 25.48
CA ASP A 178 5.99 23.98 26.47
C ASP A 178 7.27 23.19 26.78
N GLU A 179 7.19 21.84 26.86
CA GLU A 179 8.35 20.95 27.00
C GLU A 179 9.26 21.00 25.76
N ALA A 180 8.69 20.97 24.55
CA ALA A 180 9.47 21.09 23.31
C ALA A 180 10.17 22.46 23.18
N GLN A 181 9.58 23.54 23.69
CA GLN A 181 10.18 24.88 23.68
C GLN A 181 11.22 25.08 24.78
N SER A 182 11.03 24.46 25.95
CA SER A 182 11.97 24.56 27.09
C SER A 182 13.12 23.55 27.03
N GLY A 183 12.95 22.47 26.27
CA GLY A 183 13.96 21.44 26.03
C GLY A 183 14.85 21.69 24.80
N ALA A 184 14.61 22.77 24.04
CA ALA A 184 15.59 23.23 23.05
C ALA A 184 16.88 23.56 23.82
N PRO A 185 17.99 22.83 23.62
CA PRO A 185 19.22 23.07 24.35
C PRO A 185 19.55 24.55 24.16
N ASP A 186 19.62 25.29 25.28
CA ASP A 186 20.14 26.66 25.30
C ASP A 186 21.45 26.63 24.54
N GLY A 187 21.39 27.03 23.27
CA GLY A 187 22.51 26.98 22.37
C GLY A 187 23.60 27.81 22.99
N ASP A 188 24.71 27.14 23.29
CA ASP A 188 25.95 27.69 23.78
C ASP A 188 26.17 29.13 23.30
N ASP A 189 26.43 30.00 24.28
CA ASP A 189 27.09 31.29 24.13
C ASP A 189 28.11 31.28 22.97
N PRO A 190 27.94 32.12 21.93
CA PRO A 190 28.98 32.31 20.92
C PRO A 190 30.20 33.12 21.43
N ASP A 191 30.34 33.37 22.73
CA ASP A 191 31.37 34.25 23.30
C ASP A 191 32.12 33.61 24.48
N ALA A 192 32.97 32.62 24.20
CA ALA A 192 34.08 32.25 25.08
C ALA A 192 35.40 32.07 24.30
N ALA A 193 35.69 32.99 23.37
CA ALA A 193 37.03 33.24 22.87
C ALA A 193 37.66 34.41 23.66
N GLY A 194 38.39 34.07 24.73
CA GLY A 194 39.12 35.02 25.57
C GLY A 194 40.18 34.31 26.42
N THR A 195 41.19 33.69 25.81
CA THR A 195 42.55 34.25 25.69
C THR A 195 43.29 34.46 27.02
N GLY A 196 44.09 33.46 27.40
CA GLY A 196 45.32 33.69 28.17
C GLY A 196 46.42 34.14 27.21
N ALA A 197 46.92 35.35 27.40
CA ALA A 197 47.98 35.97 26.61
C ALA A 197 49.39 35.50 27.00
N ALA A 198 50.25 35.35 25.99
CA ALA A 198 51.66 35.77 25.99
C ALA A 198 51.97 36.34 24.58
N PRO A 199 52.96 37.25 24.45
CA PRO A 199 52.80 38.44 23.61
C PRO A 199 53.53 38.41 22.26
N ASP A 200 53.21 39.44 21.48
CA ASP A 200 54.02 40.18 20.50
C ASP A 200 53.70 40.09 19.01
N ALA A 201 53.80 41.30 18.44
CA ALA A 201 53.93 41.71 17.04
C ALA A 201 52.66 41.95 16.20
N ASP A 202 52.49 43.24 15.88
CA ASP A 202 52.12 43.80 14.58
C ASP A 202 50.70 43.59 14.03
N ARG A 203 49.86 44.65 14.15
CA ARG A 203 49.45 45.55 13.04
C ARG A 203 48.11 46.26 13.30
N PRO A 204 47.89 47.46 12.74
CA PRO A 204 46.70 48.25 12.98
C PRO A 204 45.55 48.01 11.96
N SER A 205 44.33 48.01 12.52
CA SER A 205 43.07 48.64 12.06
C SER A 205 42.61 48.53 10.59
N THR A 206 41.34 48.12 10.37
CA THR A 206 40.21 49.05 10.08
C THR A 206 38.87 48.34 9.78
N SER A 207 37.78 48.84 10.40
CA SER A 207 36.44 49.17 9.82
C SER A 207 35.53 48.05 9.27
N SER A 208 34.18 48.06 9.31
CA SER A 208 33.07 48.74 10.00
C SER A 208 31.78 48.36 9.21
N GLY A 209 30.62 48.21 9.88
CA GLY A 209 29.27 48.27 9.26
C GLY A 209 28.46 46.96 9.32
N ALA A 210 27.44 46.80 10.20
CA ALA A 210 26.07 47.36 10.21
C ALA A 210 25.18 46.74 9.10
N ALA A 211 24.19 45.88 9.42
CA ALA A 211 22.84 46.12 9.97
C ALA A 211 21.74 46.22 8.89
N ASP A 212 20.50 45.85 9.29
CA ASP A 212 19.20 45.91 8.60
C ASP A 212 18.86 44.73 7.64
N GLY A 213 17.68 44.08 7.64
CA GLY A 213 16.38 44.36 8.25
C GLY A 213 15.31 44.71 7.20
N ARG A 214 14.49 43.76 6.73
CA ARG A 214 13.17 43.93 6.03
C ARG A 214 12.67 42.57 5.51
N SER A 215 11.51 42.00 5.87
CA SER A 215 10.11 42.42 5.67
C SER A 215 9.74 42.70 4.20
N GLY A 216 8.91 41.83 3.61
CA GLY A 216 8.33 42.02 2.28
C GLY A 216 7.39 40.88 1.85
N SER A 217 6.09 41.13 1.98
CA SER A 217 5.00 40.41 1.30
C SER A 217 4.95 40.74 -0.19
N GLY A 218 4.47 39.80 -1.02
CA GLY A 218 4.09 39.98 -2.43
C GLY A 218 3.88 38.60 -3.07
N GLN A 219 2.67 38.10 -3.31
CA GLN A 219 1.62 38.50 -4.26
C GLN A 219 1.99 38.25 -5.75
N MET A 220 1.44 37.15 -6.27
CA MET A 220 0.95 36.82 -7.62
C MET A 220 1.67 37.29 -8.91
N ALA A 221 1.97 36.31 -9.78
CA ALA A 221 1.59 36.26 -11.21
C ALA A 221 1.81 34.81 -11.69
N SER A 222 0.78 34.06 -12.11
CA SER A 222 0.22 33.99 -13.46
C SER A 222 1.26 33.69 -14.55
N GLU A 223 1.28 32.44 -15.02
CA GLU A 223 1.44 32.17 -16.45
C GLU A 223 0.60 30.97 -16.87
N THR A 224 -0.17 31.21 -17.92
CA THR A 224 -1.19 30.38 -18.53
C THR A 224 -0.65 29.89 -19.89
N ALA A 225 -0.66 28.59 -20.13
CA ALA A 225 -0.71 27.97 -21.48
C ALA A 225 -1.08 26.49 -21.26
N SER A 226 -2.30 25.98 -21.49
CA SER A 226 -3.15 26.02 -22.69
C SER A 226 -2.49 25.44 -23.94
N SER A 227 -2.52 24.11 -24.05
CA SER A 227 -2.60 23.41 -25.33
C SER A 227 -3.60 22.26 -25.22
N SER A 228 -4.75 22.49 -25.85
CA SER A 228 -5.77 21.52 -26.21
C SER A 228 -5.31 20.82 -27.49
N GLU A 229 -5.33 19.48 -27.52
CA GLU A 229 -5.50 18.76 -28.77
C GLU A 229 -6.28 17.46 -28.52
N ALA A 230 -7.54 17.49 -28.94
CA ALA A 230 -8.36 16.31 -29.16
C ALA A 230 -8.30 15.98 -30.64
N ALA A 231 -8.13 14.71 -31.00
CA ALA A 231 -9.10 13.96 -31.80
C ALA A 231 -8.56 12.61 -32.30
N ASP A 232 -9.48 11.67 -32.25
CA ASP A 232 -9.78 10.69 -33.30
C ASP A 232 -9.18 9.29 -33.27
N ALA A 233 -10.10 8.38 -33.55
CA ALA A 233 -10.03 6.94 -33.48
C ALA A 233 -9.68 6.36 -34.84
N ALA A 234 -8.94 5.25 -34.87
CA ALA A 234 -9.02 4.29 -35.97
C ALA A 234 -8.54 2.89 -35.56
N ALA A 235 -9.44 1.95 -35.84
CA ALA A 235 -9.33 0.50 -35.91
C ALA A 235 -7.96 -0.15 -36.20
N GLN A 236 -7.66 -1.19 -35.40
CA GLN A 236 -7.22 -2.57 -35.71
C GLN A 236 -6.72 -2.93 -37.14
N PRO A 237 -5.74 -3.87 -37.30
CA PRO A 237 -6.00 -5.29 -36.97
C PRO A 237 -4.86 -6.15 -36.39
N GLU A 238 -5.31 -7.16 -35.65
CA GLU A 238 -4.84 -8.55 -35.51
C GLU A 238 -3.42 -8.91 -35.99
N ARG A 239 -2.59 -9.40 -35.04
CA ARG A 239 -1.66 -10.52 -35.30
C ARG A 239 -1.60 -11.47 -34.11
N GLU A 240 -2.09 -12.69 -34.35
CA GLU A 240 -1.70 -13.93 -33.68
C GLU A 240 -0.18 -14.06 -33.61
N ALA A 241 0.36 -14.40 -32.43
CA ALA A 241 1.66 -15.05 -32.31
C ALA A 241 1.68 -15.97 -31.08
N THR A 242 1.46 -17.24 -31.36
CA THR A 242 1.74 -18.42 -30.54
C THR A 242 3.22 -18.44 -30.15
N ALA A 243 3.55 -18.57 -28.86
CA ALA A 243 4.93 -18.85 -28.42
C ALA A 243 4.95 -20.00 -27.40
N ALA A 244 5.40 -21.16 -27.89
CA ALA A 244 5.97 -22.24 -27.10
C ALA A 244 7.51 -22.02 -27.00
N PRO A 245 8.22 -22.67 -26.06
CA PRO A 245 9.54 -22.26 -25.62
C PRO A 245 10.64 -22.80 -26.56
N GLY A 246 11.48 -21.91 -27.08
CA GLY A 246 12.64 -22.24 -27.91
C GLY A 246 13.94 -21.92 -27.17
N GLY A 247 14.74 -22.95 -26.93
CA GLY A 247 16.11 -22.82 -26.46
C GLY A 247 17.01 -22.13 -27.50
N GLY A 248 17.98 -21.37 -27.00
CA GLY A 248 19.05 -20.77 -27.78
C GLY A 248 20.38 -21.02 -27.09
N ALA A 249 21.20 -21.86 -27.72
CA ALA A 249 22.61 -22.06 -27.42
C ALA A 249 23.47 -21.03 -28.17
N ASP A 250 24.72 -20.91 -27.70
CA ASP A 250 25.91 -20.45 -28.41
C ASP A 250 26.07 -18.95 -28.73
N ALA A 251 26.80 -18.27 -27.84
CA ALA A 251 27.72 -17.21 -28.23
C ALA A 251 29.02 -17.33 -27.42
N ALA A 252 30.11 -17.72 -28.10
CA ALA A 252 31.47 -17.73 -27.56
C ALA A 252 32.14 -16.34 -27.68
N PRO A 253 33.16 -16.06 -26.84
CA PRO A 253 33.60 -14.70 -26.53
C PRO A 253 34.86 -14.24 -27.29
N GLY A 254 34.96 -12.93 -27.47
CA GLY A 254 36.13 -12.24 -28.01
C GLY A 254 37.19 -11.97 -26.95
N ASP A 255 38.36 -12.54 -27.21
CA ASP A 255 39.67 -12.38 -26.57
C ASP A 255 40.24 -10.96 -26.74
N SER A 256 40.73 -10.36 -25.64
CA SER A 256 41.76 -9.30 -25.65
C SER A 256 42.32 -9.13 -24.24
N GLY A 257 43.52 -9.67 -24.05
CA GLY A 257 44.21 -9.76 -22.77
C GLY A 257 44.74 -8.44 -22.19
N ALA A 258 44.81 -8.44 -20.86
CA ALA A 258 45.76 -7.67 -20.08
C ALA A 258 46.31 -8.59 -18.98
N THR A 259 47.48 -9.13 -19.25
CA THR A 259 48.23 -10.07 -18.41
C THR A 259 48.79 -9.35 -17.19
N GLY A 260 48.08 -9.43 -16.06
CA GLY A 260 48.58 -9.11 -14.73
C GLY A 260 48.38 -10.31 -13.82
N GLY A 261 49.47 -11.00 -13.46
CA GLY A 261 49.44 -12.24 -12.69
C GLY A 261 48.87 -12.08 -11.29
N GLY A 262 47.56 -12.32 -11.16
CA GLY A 262 46.85 -12.55 -9.89
C GLY A 262 46.36 -13.98 -9.85
N GLN A 263 47.30 -14.91 -9.77
CA GLN A 263 47.02 -16.34 -9.78
C GLN A 263 46.42 -16.75 -8.42
N SER A 264 45.25 -17.41 -8.47
CA SER A 264 44.62 -18.24 -7.41
C SER A 264 43.55 -17.56 -6.55
N SER A 265 42.35 -17.33 -7.12
CA SER A 265 41.10 -17.35 -6.34
C SER A 265 39.80 -17.57 -7.16
N GLU A 266 39.86 -18.01 -8.41
CA GLU A 266 38.66 -18.20 -9.26
C GLU A 266 37.77 -19.38 -8.84
N GLY A 267 38.33 -20.47 -8.30
CA GLY A 267 37.54 -21.66 -7.96
C GLY A 267 36.52 -21.49 -6.81
N GLY A 268 36.71 -20.50 -5.94
CA GLY A 268 35.81 -20.30 -4.78
C GLY A 268 34.51 -19.58 -5.12
N ARG A 269 34.47 -18.78 -6.20
CA ARG A 269 33.28 -18.02 -6.59
C ARG A 269 32.23 -18.90 -7.26
N ASP A 270 32.66 -19.79 -8.14
CA ASP A 270 31.76 -20.70 -8.85
C ASP A 270 31.02 -21.64 -7.88
N GLU A 271 31.71 -22.13 -6.84
CA GLU A 271 31.11 -23.01 -5.83
C GLU A 271 30.08 -22.26 -4.95
N GLN A 272 30.40 -21.03 -4.52
CA GLN A 272 29.47 -20.20 -3.75
C GLN A 272 28.22 -19.83 -4.55
N ASP A 273 28.39 -19.52 -5.84
CA ASP A 273 27.27 -19.20 -6.74
C ASP A 273 26.39 -20.43 -6.99
N GLU A 274 26.97 -21.62 -7.13
CA GLU A 274 26.22 -22.87 -7.24
C GLU A 274 25.43 -23.17 -5.96
N GLN A 275 26.05 -23.01 -4.78
CA GLN A 275 25.39 -23.17 -3.48
C GLN A 275 24.24 -22.19 -3.30
N ARG A 276 24.47 -20.91 -3.62
CA ARG A 276 23.45 -19.85 -3.62
C ARG A 276 22.26 -20.19 -4.50
N ARG A 277 22.50 -20.66 -5.73
CA ARG A 277 21.43 -21.05 -6.67
C ARG A 277 20.65 -22.25 -6.15
N LYS A 278 21.31 -23.26 -5.62
CA LYS A 278 20.66 -24.45 -5.03
C LYS A 278 19.76 -24.06 -3.87
N LEU A 279 20.28 -23.25 -2.93
CA LEU A 279 19.53 -22.81 -1.77
C LEU A 279 18.33 -21.94 -2.16
N ALA A 280 18.53 -21.00 -3.08
CA ALA A 280 17.44 -20.19 -3.65
C ALA A 280 16.36 -21.08 -4.25
N ALA A 281 16.73 -22.07 -5.09
CA ALA A 281 15.76 -22.98 -5.70
C ALA A 281 14.98 -23.83 -4.67
N THR A 282 15.63 -24.25 -3.57
CA THR A 282 14.94 -24.98 -2.50
C THR A 282 13.83 -24.15 -1.86
N TYR A 283 14.12 -22.90 -1.50
CA TYR A 283 13.15 -22.03 -0.84
C TYR A 283 12.12 -21.45 -1.82
N GLU A 284 12.49 -21.25 -3.08
CA GLU A 284 11.55 -20.92 -4.17
C GLU A 284 10.47 -21.99 -4.29
N ASN A 285 10.84 -23.28 -4.26
CA ASN A 285 9.87 -24.38 -4.28
C ASN A 285 8.96 -24.37 -3.04
N LYS A 286 9.50 -24.11 -1.84
CA LYS A 286 8.69 -23.95 -0.62
C LYS A 286 7.72 -22.78 -0.72
N LEU A 287 8.14 -21.66 -1.31
CA LEU A 287 7.28 -20.50 -1.55
C LEU A 287 6.13 -20.85 -2.50
N GLN A 288 6.41 -21.53 -3.61
CA GLN A 288 5.36 -21.95 -4.56
C GLN A 288 4.37 -22.93 -3.90
N GLN A 289 4.86 -23.87 -3.08
CA GLN A 289 4.00 -24.76 -2.31
C GLN A 289 3.11 -23.99 -1.34
N LEU A 290 3.68 -23.03 -0.59
CA LEU A 290 2.92 -22.19 0.32
C LEU A 290 1.84 -21.39 -0.42
N LYS A 291 2.19 -20.73 -1.52
CA LYS A 291 1.24 -19.99 -2.37
C LYS A 291 0.08 -20.87 -2.80
N SER A 292 0.37 -22.06 -3.37
CA SER A 292 -0.67 -22.99 -3.81
C SER A 292 -1.59 -23.45 -2.67
N SER A 293 -1.02 -23.74 -1.49
CA SER A 293 -1.79 -24.11 -0.30
C SER A 293 -2.70 -22.97 0.17
N CYS A 294 -2.20 -21.74 0.20
CA CYS A 294 -2.95 -20.57 0.60
C CYS A 294 -4.09 -20.24 -0.38
N THR A 295 -3.81 -20.32 -1.67
CA THR A 295 -4.83 -20.18 -2.72
C THR A 295 -5.91 -21.25 -2.57
N GLN A 296 -5.54 -22.51 -2.35
CA GLN A 296 -6.51 -23.59 -2.17
C GLN A 296 -7.35 -23.41 -0.91
N GLN A 297 -6.74 -23.04 0.22
CA GLN A 297 -7.45 -22.77 1.48
C GLN A 297 -8.47 -21.65 1.31
N SER A 298 -8.07 -20.54 0.67
CA SER A 298 -9.00 -19.45 0.37
C SER A 298 -10.12 -19.86 -0.59
N GLN A 299 -9.83 -20.60 -1.66
CA GLN A 299 -10.85 -21.11 -2.58
C GLN A 299 -11.87 -22.02 -1.87
N THR A 300 -11.43 -22.85 -0.92
CA THR A 300 -12.31 -23.65 -0.07
C THR A 300 -13.23 -22.76 0.75
N LEU A 301 -12.68 -21.76 1.46
CA LEU A 301 -13.49 -20.82 2.26
C LEU A 301 -14.51 -20.07 1.42
N ILE A 302 -14.13 -19.62 0.23
CA ILE A 302 -15.06 -18.94 -0.70
C ILE A 302 -16.16 -19.89 -1.16
N ALA A 303 -15.84 -21.16 -1.42
CA ALA A 303 -16.84 -22.16 -1.81
C ALA A 303 -17.79 -22.53 -0.67
N GLU A 304 -17.29 -22.62 0.57
CA GLU A 304 -18.10 -22.78 1.77
C GLU A 304 -19.04 -21.59 1.96
N ALA A 305 -18.53 -20.37 1.78
CA ALA A 305 -19.33 -19.16 1.85
C ALA A 305 -20.44 -19.12 0.81
N ALA A 306 -20.11 -19.50 -0.43
CA ALA A 306 -21.08 -19.58 -1.51
C ALA A 306 -22.19 -20.58 -1.18
N SER A 307 -21.82 -21.73 -0.63
CA SER A 307 -22.77 -22.74 -0.17
C SER A 307 -23.60 -22.24 1.02
N GLU A 308 -23.02 -21.52 1.97
CA GLU A 308 -23.75 -20.92 3.10
C GLU A 308 -24.77 -19.87 2.59
N LEU A 309 -24.39 -19.03 1.61
CA LEU A 309 -25.26 -18.06 0.94
C LEU A 309 -26.42 -18.74 0.18
N GLU A 310 -26.14 -19.78 -0.61
CA GLU A 310 -27.18 -20.51 -1.36
C GLU A 310 -28.18 -21.23 -0.44
N ASN A 311 -27.74 -21.68 0.74
CA ASN A 311 -28.58 -22.37 1.71
C ASN A 311 -29.21 -21.43 2.75
N ALA A 312 -28.86 -20.15 2.74
CA ALA A 312 -29.45 -19.16 3.61
C ALA A 312 -30.95 -19.08 3.33
N ALA A 313 -31.77 -19.34 4.36
CA ALA A 313 -33.21 -19.23 4.22
C ALA A 313 -33.60 -17.80 3.83
N GLU A 314 -34.65 -17.64 3.01
CA GLU A 314 -35.22 -16.33 2.67
C GLU A 314 -35.44 -15.52 3.96
N GLY A 315 -34.58 -14.53 4.23
CA GLY A 315 -34.64 -13.68 5.41
C GLY A 315 -33.42 -13.70 6.35
N GLN A 316 -32.40 -14.54 6.14
CA GLN A 316 -31.11 -14.32 6.81
C GLN A 316 -30.40 -13.12 6.16
N SER A 317 -29.97 -12.15 6.97
CA SER A 317 -29.29 -10.96 6.44
C SER A 317 -27.93 -11.36 5.89
N ILE A 318 -27.61 -10.82 4.71
CA ILE A 318 -26.30 -10.96 4.07
C ILE A 318 -25.18 -10.52 5.02
N GLU A 319 -25.45 -9.56 5.92
CA GLU A 319 -24.52 -9.12 6.98
C GLU A 319 -24.07 -10.26 7.91
N ALA A 320 -24.99 -11.11 8.36
CA ALA A 320 -24.66 -12.18 9.30
C ALA A 320 -23.73 -13.23 8.67
N ILE A 321 -23.88 -13.44 7.35
CA ILE A 321 -23.07 -14.39 6.58
C ILE A 321 -21.76 -13.73 6.13
N GLY A 322 -21.82 -12.46 5.72
CA GLY A 322 -20.68 -11.66 5.27
C GLY A 322 -19.65 -11.42 6.37
N GLY A 323 -20.09 -11.06 7.58
CA GLY A 323 -19.19 -10.84 8.72
C GLY A 323 -18.40 -12.09 9.10
N GLY A 324 -19.09 -13.23 9.25
CA GLY A 324 -18.44 -14.51 9.58
C GLY A 324 -17.49 -14.99 8.48
N LEU A 325 -17.79 -14.71 7.22
CA LEU A 325 -16.91 -15.03 6.11
C LEU A 325 -15.63 -14.20 6.11
N LEU A 326 -15.75 -12.89 6.27
CA LEU A 326 -14.59 -11.99 6.27
C LEU A 326 -13.63 -12.34 7.41
N ASP A 327 -14.15 -12.75 8.57
CA ASP A 327 -13.35 -13.24 9.68
C ASP A 327 -12.61 -14.54 9.32
N LYS A 328 -13.30 -15.55 8.74
CA LYS A 328 -12.66 -16.80 8.28
C LYS A 328 -11.58 -16.55 7.22
N VAL A 329 -11.84 -15.65 6.26
CA VAL A 329 -10.88 -15.29 5.21
C VAL A 329 -9.67 -14.57 5.83
N SER A 330 -9.90 -13.62 6.74
CA SER A 330 -8.83 -12.91 7.42
C SER A 330 -7.99 -13.84 8.30
N GLU A 331 -8.60 -14.81 8.98
CA GLU A 331 -7.89 -15.82 9.78
C GLU A 331 -7.00 -16.70 8.90
N ALA A 332 -7.53 -17.22 7.80
CA ALA A 332 -6.75 -18.01 6.85
C ALA A 332 -5.61 -17.22 6.18
N GLU A 333 -5.85 -15.94 5.85
CA GLU A 333 -4.78 -15.05 5.40
C GLU A 333 -3.70 -14.89 6.47
N GLY A 334 -4.08 -14.69 7.74
CA GLY A 334 -3.15 -14.57 8.86
C GLY A 334 -2.30 -15.83 9.08
N GLU A 335 -2.87 -17.03 8.95
CA GLU A 335 -2.12 -18.29 8.99
C GLU A 335 -1.09 -18.36 7.86
N CYS A 336 -1.50 -17.95 6.66
CA CYS A 336 -0.66 -17.90 5.48
C CYS A 336 0.48 -16.90 5.62
N ASP A 337 0.21 -15.70 6.14
CA ASP A 337 1.20 -14.66 6.43
C ASP A 337 2.23 -15.18 7.46
N THR A 338 1.76 -15.87 8.50
CA THR A 338 2.62 -16.49 9.52
C THR A 338 3.56 -17.52 8.91
N LYS A 339 3.05 -18.42 8.07
CA LYS A 339 3.87 -19.43 7.37
C LYS A 339 4.86 -18.79 6.40
N PHE A 340 4.47 -17.70 5.73
CA PHE A 340 5.35 -16.96 4.82
C PHE A 340 6.49 -16.27 5.57
N ASN A 341 6.20 -15.59 6.68
CA ASN A 341 7.21 -14.95 7.51
C ASN A 341 8.18 -15.98 8.12
N ALA A 342 7.67 -17.14 8.55
CA ALA A 342 8.51 -18.25 8.99
C ALA A 342 9.44 -18.75 7.87
N LEU A 343 8.92 -18.88 6.64
CA LEU A 343 9.71 -19.28 5.48
C LEU A 343 10.82 -18.27 5.15
N LEU A 344 10.53 -16.97 5.19
CA LEU A 344 11.53 -15.91 4.98
C LEU A 344 12.63 -15.93 6.04
N SER A 345 12.25 -16.13 7.31
CA SER A 345 13.20 -16.24 8.42
C SER A 345 14.09 -17.47 8.26
N GLU A 346 13.50 -18.63 7.93
CA GLU A 346 14.23 -19.87 7.69
C GLU A 346 15.24 -19.72 6.52
N ALA A 347 14.79 -19.11 5.41
CA ALA A 347 15.66 -18.83 4.28
C ALA A 347 16.83 -17.93 4.67
N ARG A 348 16.57 -16.80 5.34
CA ARG A 348 17.64 -15.88 5.79
C ARG A 348 18.68 -16.60 6.64
N GLN A 349 18.26 -17.39 7.62
CA GLN A 349 19.16 -18.16 8.48
C GLN A 349 19.99 -19.18 7.68
N ALA A 350 19.38 -19.86 6.71
CA ALA A 350 20.08 -20.85 5.89
C ALA A 350 21.14 -20.22 4.97
N PHE A 351 20.87 -19.03 4.41
CA PHE A 351 21.84 -18.28 3.62
C PHE A 351 23.00 -17.77 4.51
N GLU A 352 22.68 -17.22 5.68
CA GLU A 352 23.67 -16.74 6.65
C GLU A 352 24.59 -17.87 7.15
N ALA A 353 24.03 -19.06 7.41
CA ALA A 353 24.81 -20.24 7.82
C ALA A 353 25.85 -20.68 6.77
N GLN A 354 25.65 -20.34 5.50
CA GLN A 354 26.60 -20.59 4.40
C GLN A 354 27.44 -19.35 4.05
N GLN A 355 27.35 -18.27 4.82
CA GLN A 355 27.98 -16.98 4.54
C GLN A 355 27.57 -16.38 3.17
N LEU A 356 26.33 -16.62 2.76
CA LEU A 356 25.74 -16.12 1.51
C LEU A 356 24.75 -14.97 1.79
N SER A 357 24.65 -13.99 0.89
CA SER A 357 23.64 -12.92 0.98
C SER A 357 22.27 -13.39 0.50
N PHE A 358 21.21 -13.03 1.23
CA PHE A 358 19.83 -13.34 0.86
C PHE A 358 19.17 -12.17 0.09
N GLU A 359 19.49 -12.07 -1.20
CA GLU A 359 18.99 -10.97 -2.07
C GLU A 359 17.53 -11.16 -2.52
N LYS A 360 17.01 -12.39 -2.44
CA LYS A 360 15.66 -12.74 -2.91
C LYS A 360 14.52 -12.32 -1.96
N GLY A 361 14.84 -11.88 -0.74
CA GLY A 361 13.83 -11.56 0.27
C GLY A 361 12.76 -10.58 -0.20
N GLU A 362 13.17 -9.46 -0.80
CA GLU A 362 12.23 -8.43 -1.27
C GLU A 362 11.44 -8.85 -2.52
N SER A 363 12.03 -9.64 -3.43
CA SER A 363 11.26 -10.20 -4.55
C SER A 363 10.19 -11.18 -4.08
N TRP A 364 10.49 -12.05 -3.11
CA TRP A 364 9.54 -13.02 -2.60
C TRP A 364 8.39 -12.37 -1.84
N LYS A 365 8.65 -11.30 -1.07
CA LYS A 365 7.59 -10.48 -0.45
C LYS A 365 6.61 -9.94 -1.49
N ARG A 366 7.13 -9.32 -2.56
CA ARG A 366 6.29 -8.80 -3.67
C ARG A 366 5.50 -9.90 -4.37
N GLU A 367 6.12 -11.05 -4.63
CA GLU A 367 5.43 -12.19 -5.26
C GLU A 367 4.33 -12.79 -4.38
N TYR A 368 4.56 -12.83 -3.07
CA TYR A 368 3.57 -13.30 -2.10
C TYR A 368 2.41 -12.30 -1.96
N ALA A 369 2.71 -11.00 -1.83
CA ALA A 369 1.71 -9.93 -1.80
C ALA A 369 0.84 -9.92 -3.07
N ALA A 370 1.45 -10.09 -4.25
CA ALA A 370 0.73 -10.21 -5.52
C ALA A 370 -0.24 -11.41 -5.52
N ALA A 371 0.20 -12.58 -5.03
CA ALA A 371 -0.67 -13.75 -4.93
C ALA A 371 -1.82 -13.55 -3.92
N LYS A 372 -1.57 -12.86 -2.81
CA LYS A 372 -2.62 -12.49 -1.85
C LYS A 372 -3.65 -11.56 -2.48
N ALA A 373 -3.22 -10.54 -3.21
CA ALA A 373 -4.11 -9.64 -3.95
C ALA A 373 -4.95 -10.40 -4.99
N GLU A 374 -4.35 -11.34 -5.72
CA GLU A 374 -5.07 -12.20 -6.68
C GLU A 374 -6.16 -13.02 -5.98
N ILE A 375 -5.84 -13.67 -4.85
CA ILE A 375 -6.80 -14.42 -4.04
C ILE A 375 -7.97 -13.55 -3.60
N ARG A 376 -7.70 -12.35 -3.07
CA ARG A 376 -8.73 -11.39 -2.65
C ARG A 376 -9.63 -10.97 -3.81
N SER A 377 -9.03 -10.64 -4.95
CA SER A 377 -9.79 -10.26 -6.15
C SER A 377 -10.70 -11.38 -6.64
N ALA A 378 -10.23 -12.63 -6.60
CA ALA A 378 -11.01 -13.80 -6.97
C ALA A 378 -12.15 -14.08 -5.98
N ALA A 379 -11.92 -13.86 -4.68
CA ALA A 379 -12.94 -13.95 -3.65
C ALA A 379 -14.07 -12.93 -3.88
N ILE A 380 -13.70 -11.65 -4.06
CA ILE A 380 -14.64 -10.56 -4.33
C ILE A 380 -15.44 -10.85 -5.59
N ALA A 381 -14.79 -11.22 -6.70
CA ALA A 381 -15.48 -11.53 -7.95
C ALA A 381 -16.48 -12.68 -7.81
N LYS A 382 -16.16 -13.69 -6.99
CA LYS A 382 -17.05 -14.83 -6.75
C LYS A 382 -18.24 -14.47 -5.88
N LEU A 383 -18.03 -13.64 -4.85
CA LEU A 383 -19.12 -13.13 -4.01
C LEU A 383 -20.06 -12.22 -4.80
N GLN A 384 -19.51 -11.33 -5.63
CA GLN A 384 -20.29 -10.46 -6.52
C GLN A 384 -21.16 -11.25 -7.50
N GLY A 385 -20.74 -12.45 -7.92
CA GLY A 385 -21.53 -13.29 -8.81
C GLY A 385 -22.68 -14.04 -8.14
N LEU A 386 -22.75 -14.03 -6.81
CA LEU A 386 -23.82 -14.65 -6.02
C LEU A 386 -24.92 -13.65 -5.62
N LEU A 387 -24.59 -12.36 -5.62
CA LEU A 387 -25.53 -11.24 -5.48
C LEU A 387 -26.19 -10.95 -6.82
#